data_AF-A0A2H4Y0K1-F1
#
_entry.id   AF-A0A2H4Y0K1-F1
#
_cell.length_a   1.000
_cell.length_b   1.000
_cell.length_c   1.000
_cell.angle_alpha   90.00
_cell.angle_beta   90.00
_cell.angle_gamma   90.00
#
_symmetry.space_group_name_H-M   'P 1'
#
loop_
_entity.id
_entity.type
_entity.pdbx_description
1 polymer ?
#
loop_
_entity_poly.entity_id
_entity_poly.type
_entity_poly.pdbx_seq_one_letter_code
_entity_poly.pdbx_strand_id
1 'polypeptide(L)'
;PVETSIVCRLDSSGGAVQLPDTNISIHVPEGHVASGETQQISLKAMLDPPLELNNDRCTTVSPVLEIKLSNMEVQTSLTLEVKVSVEILSSMPIPNNVAIKCLRSDSKEGPYNLLPLSYTYGDTVQVKLENLEPIMYVVMVVQAQNIVPPSSVWEYVNKKITAGLYGPKYVHPSFKAVLAIFGHDCAPKTLLVNEVSQQAHGAAPVTLQLWGKQQFVLSKPQDLKLCLYSNMTNYRVEAGDQGKIVRGFQLKLGKVSRLIFPINCHDPAQLSDFTLRVQVRDEVGNILSQYCVQTPRPPPKTGLKTTGPRRFLKKKEIGKIVLSPLAVTCKYPTFQERPISNLKYGKLLKTVVRQNKNPYLLEYKKGDVAALLSEEKIRLKGQLWT
;
A
#
# COMPACT_ATOMS: atom_id res chain seq x y z
N PRO A 1 -4.53 -7.15 2.20
CA PRO A 1 -3.37 -6.68 2.99
C PRO A 1 -2.74 -5.48 2.29
N VAL A 2 -2.40 -4.44 3.06
CA VAL A 2 -1.78 -3.24 2.49
C VAL A 2 -0.27 -3.45 2.52
N GLU A 3 0.34 -3.45 1.34
CA GLU A 3 1.69 -3.94 1.13
C GLU A 3 2.45 -2.90 0.31
N THR A 4 3.64 -2.54 0.75
CA THR A 4 4.64 -1.92 -0.12
C THR A 4 5.55 -3.05 -0.58
N SER A 5 5.76 -3.18 -1.88
CA SER A 5 6.66 -4.19 -2.44
C SER A 5 7.42 -3.66 -3.64
N ILE A 6 8.57 -4.28 -3.91
CA ILE A 6 9.39 -4.06 -5.09
C ILE A 6 9.97 -5.40 -5.54
N VAL A 7 10.10 -5.56 -6.85
CA VAL A 7 10.85 -6.67 -7.45
C VAL A 7 11.91 -6.06 -8.34
N CYS A 8 13.16 -6.46 -8.12
CA CYS A 8 14.30 -6.03 -8.91
C CYS A 8 15.06 -7.26 -9.39
N ARG A 9 15.70 -7.15 -10.56
CA ARG A 9 16.60 -8.16 -11.11
C ARG A 9 17.97 -7.52 -11.27
N LEU A 10 18.97 -8.13 -10.67
CA LEU A 10 20.36 -7.68 -10.67
C LEU A 10 21.21 -8.76 -11.34
N ASP A 11 22.27 -8.34 -12.02
CA ASP A 11 23.28 -9.24 -12.60
C ASP A 11 24.49 -9.34 -11.65
N SER A 12 25.60 -9.88 -12.15
CA SER A 12 26.84 -10.04 -11.39
C SER A 12 27.48 -8.72 -10.94
N SER A 13 27.09 -7.56 -11.49
CA SER A 13 27.59 -6.25 -11.02
C SER A 13 27.06 -5.84 -9.65
N GLY A 14 26.06 -6.55 -9.12
CA GLY A 14 25.44 -6.24 -7.84
C GLY A 14 24.52 -5.03 -7.89
N GLY A 15 24.39 -4.30 -6.79
CA GLY A 15 23.57 -3.09 -6.69
C GLY A 15 22.78 -3.00 -5.39
N ALA A 16 21.66 -2.28 -5.43
CA ALA A 16 20.77 -2.13 -4.27
C ALA A 16 19.30 -2.20 -4.66
N VAL A 17 18.49 -2.81 -3.80
CA VAL A 17 17.03 -2.87 -3.92
C VAL A 17 16.44 -2.09 -2.76
N GLN A 18 15.82 -0.95 -3.06
CA GLN A 18 15.19 -0.11 -2.04
C GLN A 18 13.67 -0.21 -2.11
N LEU A 19 13.04 -0.44 -0.95
CA LEU A 19 11.59 -0.45 -0.86
C LEU A 19 11.05 0.99 -0.99
N PRO A 20 10.12 1.27 -1.93
CA PRO A 20 9.69 2.65 -2.23
C PRO A 20 9.16 3.42 -1.03
N ASP A 21 9.56 4.69 -0.92
CA ASP A 21 9.11 5.63 0.13
C ASP A 21 9.40 5.17 1.56
N THR A 22 10.41 4.31 1.71
CA THR A 22 10.91 3.83 3.00
C THR A 22 12.43 3.89 3.06
N ASN A 23 12.96 3.83 4.27
CA ASN A 23 14.40 3.71 4.54
C ASN A 23 14.78 2.23 4.77
N ILE A 24 14.30 1.36 3.89
CA ILE A 24 14.54 -0.08 3.91
C ILE A 24 15.18 -0.45 2.59
N SER A 25 16.38 -1.02 2.62
CA SER A 25 17.10 -1.41 1.42
C SER A 25 17.91 -2.70 1.62
N ILE A 26 18.13 -3.43 0.53
CA ILE A 26 19.02 -4.57 0.48
C ILE A 26 20.16 -4.21 -0.49
N HIS A 27 21.38 -4.24 0.02
CA HIS A 27 22.59 -4.14 -0.79
C HIS A 27 23.06 -5.53 -1.22
N VAL A 28 23.35 -5.64 -2.52
CA VAL A 28 23.84 -6.85 -3.19
C VAL A 28 25.25 -6.56 -3.68
N PRO A 29 26.27 -7.26 -3.14
CA PRO A 29 27.64 -7.02 -3.54
C PRO A 29 27.91 -7.48 -4.97
N GLU A 30 28.93 -6.92 -5.61
CA GLU A 30 29.47 -7.41 -6.87
C GLU A 30 29.92 -8.88 -6.73
N GLY A 31 29.70 -9.69 -7.77
CA GLY A 31 29.99 -11.11 -7.78
C GLY A 31 29.04 -11.97 -6.95
N HIS A 32 27.89 -11.42 -6.51
CA HIS A 32 26.89 -12.22 -5.77
C HIS A 32 26.38 -13.44 -6.55
N VAL A 33 26.22 -13.28 -7.86
CA VAL A 33 25.91 -14.36 -8.81
C VAL A 33 27.00 -14.47 -9.86
N ALA A 34 27.09 -15.62 -10.53
CA ALA A 34 28.06 -15.83 -11.60
C ALA A 34 27.80 -14.91 -12.80
N SER A 35 28.85 -14.65 -13.60
CA SER A 35 28.71 -13.84 -14.82
C SER A 35 27.73 -14.47 -15.79
N GLY A 36 26.75 -13.68 -16.25
CA GLY A 36 25.67 -14.14 -17.13
C GLY A 36 24.43 -14.65 -16.39
N GLU A 37 24.49 -14.80 -15.07
CA GLU A 37 23.35 -15.11 -14.23
C GLU A 37 22.69 -13.84 -13.66
N THR A 38 21.49 -14.00 -13.11
CA THR A 38 20.77 -12.90 -12.48
C THR A 38 20.13 -13.33 -11.17
N GLN A 39 20.12 -12.42 -10.20
CA GLN A 39 19.37 -12.53 -8.97
C GLN A 39 18.11 -11.67 -9.07
N GLN A 40 16.93 -12.29 -9.00
CA GLN A 40 15.69 -11.56 -8.76
C GLN A 40 15.42 -11.51 -7.26
N ILE A 41 15.27 -10.29 -6.73
CA ILE A 41 14.95 -10.03 -5.33
C ILE A 41 13.58 -9.38 -5.27
N SER A 42 12.65 -10.03 -4.57
CA SER A 42 11.37 -9.45 -4.19
C SER A 42 11.43 -9.04 -2.72
N LEU A 43 11.24 -7.76 -2.44
CA LEU A 43 11.21 -7.21 -1.10
C LEU A 43 9.81 -6.65 -0.82
N LYS A 44 9.19 -7.09 0.27
CA LYS A 44 7.82 -6.72 0.64
C LYS A 44 7.71 -6.43 2.13
N ALA A 45 7.11 -5.29 2.48
CA ALA A 45 6.82 -4.93 3.87
C ALA A 45 5.40 -5.36 4.28
N MET A 46 5.33 -6.14 5.35
CA MET A 46 4.12 -6.56 6.02
C MET A 46 3.94 -5.71 7.28
N LEU A 47 2.85 -4.95 7.32
CA LEU A 47 2.66 -3.91 8.32
C LEU A 47 2.08 -4.44 9.64
N ASP A 48 1.43 -5.60 9.60
CA ASP A 48 0.84 -6.27 10.77
C ASP A 48 1.77 -7.44 11.16
N PRO A 49 2.55 -7.32 12.25
CA PRO A 49 3.47 -8.37 12.67
C PRO A 49 2.74 -9.56 13.33
N PRO A 50 3.33 -10.77 13.31
CA PRO A 50 2.92 -11.87 14.18
C PRO A 50 2.82 -11.46 15.65
N LEU A 51 1.79 -11.94 16.34
CA LEU A 51 1.49 -11.53 17.71
C LEU A 51 2.63 -11.88 18.69
N GLU A 52 3.33 -12.97 18.45
CA GLU A 52 4.43 -13.45 19.30
C GLU A 52 5.60 -12.47 19.40
N LEU A 53 5.76 -11.61 18.39
CA LEU A 53 6.81 -10.58 18.34
C LEU A 53 6.51 -9.35 19.20
N ASN A 54 5.33 -9.28 19.83
CA ASN A 54 4.94 -8.18 20.69
C ASN A 54 4.39 -8.70 22.03
N ASN A 55 5.18 -8.61 23.08
CA ASN A 55 4.87 -9.05 24.44
C ASN A 55 5.59 -8.15 25.47
N ASP A 56 5.55 -8.51 26.76
CA ASP A 56 6.15 -7.67 27.80
C ASP A 56 7.67 -7.55 27.67
N ARG A 57 8.34 -8.49 27.00
CA ARG A 57 9.79 -8.53 26.80
C ARG A 57 10.25 -8.11 25.40
N CYS A 58 9.32 -7.91 24.47
CA CYS A 58 9.62 -7.72 23.06
C CYS A 58 8.63 -6.77 22.39
N THR A 59 9.09 -5.82 21.59
CA THR A 59 8.22 -5.05 20.69
C THR A 59 8.86 -4.83 19.34
N THR A 60 8.05 -4.95 18.29
CA THR A 60 8.46 -4.69 16.90
C THR A 60 8.70 -3.21 16.66
N VAL A 61 9.78 -2.88 15.94
CA VAL A 61 10.20 -1.50 15.64
C VAL A 61 10.46 -1.23 14.16
N SER A 62 10.22 -2.24 13.32
CA SER A 62 10.14 -2.18 11.86
C SER A 62 8.91 -2.99 11.37
N PRO A 63 8.48 -2.83 10.11
CA PRO A 63 7.60 -3.84 9.50
C PRO A 63 8.31 -5.20 9.42
N VAL A 64 7.54 -6.27 9.27
CA VAL A 64 8.08 -7.60 8.92
C VAL A 64 8.36 -7.60 7.42
N LEU A 65 9.58 -7.94 7.03
CA LEU A 65 10.03 -7.94 5.65
C LEU A 65 10.00 -9.35 5.10
N GLU A 66 9.21 -9.58 4.05
CA GLU A 66 9.29 -10.78 3.22
C GLU A 66 10.34 -10.52 2.13
N ILE A 67 11.37 -11.35 2.09
CA ILE A 67 12.45 -11.32 1.10
C ILE A 67 12.34 -12.62 0.31
N LYS A 68 12.20 -12.54 -1.01
CA LYS A 68 12.25 -13.72 -1.90
C LYS A 68 13.39 -13.60 -2.88
N LEU A 69 14.09 -14.71 -3.06
CA LEU A 69 15.29 -14.85 -3.88
C LEU A 69 15.02 -15.90 -4.98
N SER A 70 15.40 -15.61 -6.22
CA SER A 70 15.19 -16.54 -7.34
C SER A 70 16.34 -17.50 -7.58
N ASN A 71 17.57 -17.09 -7.28
CA ASN A 71 18.77 -17.91 -7.40
C ASN A 71 19.37 -18.13 -6.00
N MET A 72 19.78 -19.37 -5.74
CA MET A 72 20.42 -19.81 -4.50
C MET A 72 21.89 -20.20 -4.71
N GLU A 73 22.35 -20.27 -5.96
CA GLU A 73 23.75 -20.46 -6.33
C GLU A 73 24.48 -19.11 -6.23
N VAL A 74 24.66 -18.66 -4.98
CA VAL A 74 25.18 -17.34 -4.66
C VAL A 74 26.53 -17.44 -3.94
N GLN A 75 27.42 -16.50 -4.20
CA GLN A 75 28.79 -16.52 -3.67
C GLN A 75 28.98 -15.66 -2.41
N THR A 76 28.01 -14.79 -2.11
CA THR A 76 28.14 -13.77 -1.07
C THR A 76 26.84 -13.58 -0.30
N SER A 77 26.94 -12.98 0.88
CA SER A 77 25.79 -12.55 1.69
C SER A 77 25.15 -11.27 1.16
N LEU A 78 23.87 -11.07 1.50
CA LEU A 78 23.19 -9.78 1.31
C LEU A 78 23.31 -8.90 2.55
N THR A 79 23.20 -7.58 2.39
CA THR A 79 23.17 -6.65 3.52
C THR A 79 21.84 -5.90 3.55
N LEU A 80 21.05 -6.13 4.61
CA LEU A 80 19.78 -5.46 4.85
C LEU A 80 20.01 -4.22 5.72
N GLU A 81 19.50 -3.07 5.31
CA GLU A 81 19.53 -1.83 6.06
C GLU A 81 18.09 -1.37 6.36
N VAL A 82 17.79 -1.09 7.63
CA VAL A 82 16.46 -0.71 8.10
C VAL A 82 16.57 0.41 9.11
N LYS A 83 15.92 1.54 8.82
CA LYS A 83 15.68 2.59 9.82
C LYS A 83 14.57 2.18 10.80
N VAL A 84 14.89 2.06 12.08
CA VAL A 84 13.95 1.65 13.13
C VAL A 84 13.23 2.84 13.76
N SER A 85 12.01 2.60 14.23
CA SER A 85 11.13 3.63 14.81
C SER A 85 11.15 3.61 16.34
N VAL A 86 12.35 3.61 16.93
CA VAL A 86 12.53 3.51 18.38
C VAL A 86 13.79 4.23 18.85
N GLU A 87 13.76 4.69 20.09
CA GLU A 87 14.91 5.19 20.83
C GLU A 87 14.97 4.47 22.18
N ILE A 88 16.13 3.92 22.53
CA ILE A 88 16.35 3.27 23.83
C ILE A 88 16.70 4.36 24.85
N LEU A 89 15.99 4.37 25.98
CA LEU A 89 16.21 5.33 27.05
C LEU A 89 17.53 5.02 27.78
N SER A 90 18.51 5.92 27.64
CA SER A 90 19.85 5.77 28.24
C SER A 90 19.95 6.24 29.70
N SER A 91 18.95 6.95 30.21
CA SER A 91 18.98 7.63 31.52
C SER A 91 18.60 6.75 32.72
N MET A 92 18.18 5.51 32.49
CA MET A 92 17.87 4.53 33.54
C MET A 92 19.04 3.55 33.64
N PRO A 93 19.28 2.89 34.80
CA PRO A 93 20.15 1.72 34.81
C PRO A 93 19.53 0.67 33.90
N ILE A 94 19.94 0.68 32.63
CA ILE A 94 19.47 -0.25 31.60
C ILE A 94 19.84 -1.62 32.17
N PRO A 95 18.88 -2.52 32.47
CA PRO A 95 19.27 -3.90 32.70
C PRO A 95 20.06 -4.30 31.46
N ASN A 96 21.31 -4.78 31.62
CA ASN A 96 22.34 -5.00 30.59
C ASN A 96 21.91 -5.69 29.27
N ASN A 97 20.64 -6.04 29.12
CA ASN A 97 20.04 -6.85 28.08
C ASN A 97 18.85 -6.20 27.35
N VAL A 98 18.66 -4.87 27.36
CA VAL A 98 17.72 -4.19 26.42
C VAL A 98 18.48 -3.77 25.17
N ALA A 99 18.14 -4.35 24.02
CA ALA A 99 18.81 -4.05 22.76
C ALA A 99 17.86 -4.16 21.57
N ILE A 100 18.16 -3.42 20.51
CA ILE A 100 17.60 -3.67 19.19
C ILE A 100 18.23 -4.96 18.66
N LYS A 101 17.39 -5.88 18.19
CA LYS A 101 17.79 -7.18 17.65
C LYS A 101 17.08 -7.42 16.33
N CYS A 102 17.76 -8.14 15.43
CA CYS A 102 17.18 -8.63 14.20
C CYS A 102 16.74 -10.07 14.37
N LEU A 103 15.48 -10.37 14.06
CA LEU A 103 14.95 -11.73 14.06
C LEU A 103 14.66 -12.18 12.63
N ARG A 104 14.82 -13.48 12.38
CA ARG A 104 14.52 -14.13 11.10
C ARG A 104 13.70 -15.40 11.29
N SER A 105 12.80 -15.66 10.35
CA SER A 105 12.10 -16.94 10.20
C SER A 105 12.01 -17.30 8.71
N ASP A 106 11.89 -18.60 8.40
CA ASP A 106 11.59 -19.06 7.03
C ASP A 106 10.08 -19.23 6.81
N SER A 107 9.29 -19.04 7.87
CA SER A 107 7.82 -19.00 7.86
C SER A 107 7.30 -17.67 8.40
N LYS A 108 6.26 -17.13 7.77
CA LYS A 108 5.68 -15.83 8.13
C LYS A 108 5.30 -15.73 9.61
N GLU A 109 4.70 -16.79 10.16
CA GLU A 109 4.18 -16.78 11.53
C GLU A 109 5.24 -17.19 12.56
N GLY A 110 6.44 -17.60 12.13
CA GLY A 110 7.52 -18.07 12.99
C GLY A 110 7.81 -19.57 12.85
N PRO A 111 8.72 -20.12 13.67
CA PRO A 111 9.42 -19.46 14.78
C PRO A 111 10.51 -18.48 14.32
N TYR A 112 10.64 -17.36 15.04
CA TYR A 112 11.65 -16.34 14.77
C TYR A 112 12.91 -16.54 15.62
N ASN A 113 14.06 -16.63 14.96
CA ASN A 113 15.38 -16.83 15.55
C ASN A 113 16.23 -15.56 15.45
N LEU A 114 17.14 -15.38 16.41
CA LEU A 114 18.06 -14.24 16.44
C LEU A 114 19.10 -14.33 15.32
N LEU A 115 19.27 -13.24 14.56
CA LEU A 115 20.41 -13.08 13.66
C LEU A 115 21.59 -12.43 14.41
N PRO A 116 22.77 -13.06 14.46
CA PRO A 116 23.89 -12.59 15.27
C PRO A 116 24.62 -11.39 14.65
N LEU A 117 24.58 -11.23 13.32
CA LEU A 117 25.33 -10.23 12.58
C LEU A 117 24.50 -8.96 12.33
N SER A 118 24.13 -8.27 13.39
CA SER A 118 23.45 -6.97 13.34
C SER A 118 24.30 -5.86 13.95
N TYR A 119 24.50 -4.79 13.19
CA TYR A 119 25.16 -3.56 13.63
C TYR A 119 24.13 -2.43 13.67
N THR A 120 24.15 -1.62 14.73
CA THR A 120 23.24 -0.48 14.88
C THR A 120 24.03 0.81 14.93
N TYR A 121 23.67 1.78 14.10
CA TYR A 121 24.25 3.12 14.11
C TYR A 121 23.13 4.17 14.01
N GLY A 122 23.07 5.07 14.99
CA GLY A 122 21.94 5.99 15.11
C GLY A 122 20.60 5.24 15.21
N ASP A 123 19.66 5.54 14.32
CA ASP A 123 18.37 4.84 14.20
C ASP A 123 18.33 3.84 13.03
N THR A 124 19.49 3.47 12.48
CA THR A 124 19.61 2.49 11.40
C THR A 124 20.25 1.20 11.89
N VAL A 125 19.64 0.08 11.52
CA VAL A 125 20.16 -1.27 11.76
C VAL A 125 20.59 -1.87 10.43
N GLN A 126 21.84 -2.31 10.38
CA GLN A 126 22.41 -3.03 9.25
C GLN A 126 22.62 -4.50 9.64
N VAL A 127 22.18 -5.42 8.79
CA VAL A 127 22.21 -6.86 9.07
C VAL A 127 22.76 -7.62 7.89
N LYS A 128 23.70 -8.52 8.14
CA LYS A 128 24.24 -9.42 7.13
C LYS A 128 23.41 -10.71 7.06
N LEU A 129 22.91 -11.03 5.87
CA LEU A 129 22.12 -12.22 5.59
C LEU A 129 23.01 -13.27 4.91
N GLU A 130 23.54 -14.21 5.68
CA GLU A 130 24.48 -15.24 5.19
C GLU A 130 23.78 -16.54 4.74
N ASN A 131 22.89 -17.09 5.56
CA ASN A 131 22.20 -18.35 5.28
C ASN A 131 20.96 -18.13 4.38
N LEU A 132 21.16 -17.60 3.17
CA LEU A 132 20.05 -17.20 2.30
C LEU A 132 19.11 -18.39 2.02
N GLU A 133 17.81 -18.10 1.96
CA GLU A 133 16.75 -19.06 1.60
C GLU A 133 15.84 -18.44 0.53
N PRO A 134 15.11 -19.25 -0.26
CA PRO A 134 14.22 -18.73 -1.32
C PRO A 134 13.18 -17.74 -0.79
N ILE A 135 12.75 -17.91 0.46
CA ILE A 135 11.84 -17.01 1.16
C ILE A 135 12.32 -16.85 2.60
N MET A 136 12.50 -15.62 3.05
CA MET A 136 12.87 -15.27 4.43
C MET A 136 11.95 -14.16 4.95
N TYR A 137 11.67 -14.19 6.24
CA TYR A 137 10.95 -13.16 6.97
C TYR A 137 11.87 -12.53 8.00
N VAL A 138 12.08 -11.22 7.92
CA VAL A 138 13.04 -10.50 8.77
C VAL A 138 12.35 -9.33 9.47
N VAL A 139 12.66 -9.10 10.75
CA VAL A 139 12.05 -8.03 11.55
C VAL A 139 13.01 -7.50 12.60
N MET A 140 13.00 -6.18 12.80
CA MET A 140 13.71 -5.53 13.90
C MET A 140 12.79 -5.41 15.11
N VAL A 141 13.29 -5.85 16.26
CA VAL A 141 12.60 -5.77 17.55
C VAL A 141 13.48 -5.11 18.58
N VAL A 142 12.88 -4.51 19.61
CA VAL A 142 13.58 -4.30 20.87
C VAL A 142 13.22 -5.44 21.80
N GLN A 143 14.24 -6.11 22.34
CA GLN A 143 14.09 -7.20 23.28
C GLN A 143 14.79 -6.89 24.59
N ALA A 144 14.16 -7.28 25.70
CA ALA A 144 14.68 -7.15 27.05
C ALA A 144 14.67 -8.51 27.75
N GLN A 145 15.83 -9.00 28.21
CA GLN A 145 15.94 -10.38 28.72
C GLN A 145 15.61 -10.55 30.21
N ASN A 146 15.53 -9.48 31.01
CA ASN A 146 15.33 -9.55 32.46
C ASN A 146 14.22 -8.61 32.96
N ILE A 147 13.04 -8.68 32.32
CA ILE A 147 11.88 -7.90 32.77
C ILE A 147 11.10 -8.68 33.83
N VAL A 148 10.94 -8.06 35.00
CA VAL A 148 10.13 -8.56 36.11
C VAL A 148 8.72 -7.97 36.01
N PRO A 149 7.66 -8.79 35.96
CA PRO A 149 6.28 -8.30 35.98
C PRO A 149 6.01 -7.42 37.22
N PRO A 150 5.22 -6.34 37.11
CA PRO A 150 4.35 -5.98 35.97
C PRO A 150 5.04 -5.13 34.88
N SER A 151 6.37 -5.01 34.91
CA SER A 151 7.12 -4.14 34.01
C SER A 151 7.08 -4.62 32.56
N SER A 152 7.32 -3.73 31.60
CA SER A 152 7.41 -4.09 30.18
C SER A 152 8.51 -3.36 29.43
N VAL A 153 8.87 -3.87 28.24
CA VAL A 153 9.92 -3.30 27.38
C VAL A 153 9.68 -1.83 27.04
N TRP A 154 8.42 -1.39 27.09
CA TRP A 154 8.02 0.01 26.86
C TRP A 154 8.58 0.99 27.89
N GLU A 155 8.92 0.56 29.10
CA GLU A 155 9.55 1.44 30.11
C GLU A 155 10.99 1.85 29.74
N TYR A 156 11.59 1.15 28.79
CA TYR A 156 12.97 1.35 28.36
C TYR A 156 13.08 1.97 26.97
N VAL A 157 11.95 2.26 26.31
CA VAL A 157 11.95 2.78 24.94
C VAL A 157 10.95 3.91 24.71
N ASN A 158 11.37 4.86 23.89
CA ASN A 158 10.50 5.81 23.24
C ASN A 158 10.21 5.30 21.83
N LYS A 159 8.96 4.89 21.57
CA LYS A 159 8.56 4.38 20.26
C LYS A 159 8.03 5.50 19.38
N LYS A 160 8.55 5.61 18.15
CA LYS A 160 8.02 6.51 17.13
C LYS A 160 6.84 5.83 16.44
N ILE A 161 5.67 6.47 16.51
CA ILE A 161 4.43 6.03 15.90
C ILE A 161 4.10 6.93 14.72
N THR A 162 3.61 6.36 13.64
CA THR A 162 3.25 7.10 12.43
C THR A 162 1.73 7.15 12.27
N ALA A 163 1.17 8.35 12.17
CA ALA A 163 -0.22 8.56 11.79
C ALA A 163 -0.30 8.98 10.31
N GLY A 164 -0.91 8.16 9.46
CA GLY A 164 -1.11 8.44 8.04
C GLY A 164 -2.58 8.67 7.71
N LEU A 165 -2.90 9.78 7.04
CA LEU A 165 -4.24 10.05 6.51
C LEU A 165 -4.33 9.64 5.05
N TYR A 166 -5.31 8.81 4.75
CA TYR A 166 -5.60 8.29 3.42
C TYR A 166 -6.95 8.78 2.94
N GLY A 167 -7.09 9.02 1.64
CA GLY A 167 -8.37 9.36 1.03
C GLY A 167 -8.41 9.04 -0.45
N PRO A 168 -9.53 9.30 -1.13
CA PRO A 168 -9.63 9.07 -2.57
C PRO A 168 -8.63 9.93 -3.36
N LYS A 169 -8.34 9.53 -4.60
CA LYS A 169 -7.48 10.30 -5.51
C LYS A 169 -8.05 11.70 -5.84
N TYR A 170 -9.37 11.85 -5.78
CA TYR A 170 -10.08 13.10 -6.01
C TYR A 170 -11.15 13.30 -4.94
N VAL A 171 -11.42 14.56 -4.56
CA VAL A 171 -12.50 14.87 -3.62
C VAL A 171 -13.86 14.66 -4.29
N HIS A 172 -14.77 13.99 -3.57
CA HIS A 172 -16.14 13.74 -3.99
C HIS A 172 -17.15 14.39 -3.03
N PRO A 173 -18.44 14.53 -3.38
CA PRO A 173 -19.45 15.05 -2.46
C PRO A 173 -19.63 14.20 -1.19
N SER A 174 -19.41 12.89 -1.28
CA SER A 174 -19.41 12.00 -0.13
C SER A 174 -18.30 10.98 -0.33
N PHE A 175 -17.40 10.87 0.64
CA PHE A 175 -16.27 9.95 0.57
C PHE A 175 -15.80 9.57 1.98
N LYS A 176 -14.92 8.58 2.03
CA LYS A 176 -14.31 8.11 3.28
C LYS A 176 -12.83 8.48 3.27
N ALA A 177 -12.38 9.13 4.32
CA ALA A 177 -10.96 9.20 4.66
C ALA A 177 -10.64 8.08 5.67
N VAL A 178 -9.40 7.59 5.68
CA VAL A 178 -8.94 6.61 6.65
C VAL A 178 -7.69 7.13 7.32
N LEU A 179 -7.76 7.26 8.64
CA LEU A 179 -6.62 7.57 9.47
C LEU A 179 -6.05 6.25 10.00
N ALA A 180 -4.82 5.94 9.63
CA ALA A 180 -4.14 4.72 10.01
C ALA A 180 -2.96 5.01 10.96
N ILE A 181 -2.81 4.17 11.97
CA ILE A 181 -1.70 4.22 12.94
C ILE A 181 -0.77 3.04 12.69
N PHE A 182 0.52 3.32 12.51
CA PHE A 182 1.58 2.35 12.28
C PHE A 182 2.60 2.42 13.42
N GLY A 183 3.07 1.26 13.89
CA GLY A 183 4.14 1.16 14.89
C GLY A 183 5.55 1.42 14.35
N HIS A 184 5.66 1.89 13.11
CA HIS A 184 6.90 2.12 12.37
C HIS A 184 6.67 3.19 11.26
N ASP A 185 7.74 3.65 10.59
CA ASP A 185 7.65 4.66 9.52
C ASP A 185 7.15 4.14 8.15
N CYS A 186 7.01 2.84 7.99
CA CYS A 186 6.51 2.25 6.74
C CYS A 186 4.99 2.49 6.58
N ALA A 187 4.62 3.65 6.03
CA ALA A 187 3.27 3.99 5.62
C ALA A 187 3.13 3.86 4.09
N PRO A 188 2.35 2.90 3.57
CA PRO A 188 2.23 2.63 2.14
C PRO A 188 1.60 3.81 1.38
N LYS A 189 1.95 3.99 0.10
CA LYS A 189 1.34 5.03 -0.76
C LYS A 189 -0.16 4.83 -0.97
N THR A 190 -0.60 3.58 -0.97
CA THR A 190 -1.99 3.21 -1.20
C THR A 190 -2.49 2.28 -0.11
N LEU A 191 -3.69 2.52 0.37
CA LEU A 191 -4.38 1.68 1.35
C LEU A 191 -5.59 1.03 0.67
N LEU A 192 -5.60 -0.30 0.59
CA LEU A 192 -6.78 -1.06 0.20
C LEU A 192 -7.66 -1.23 1.43
N VAL A 193 -8.83 -0.61 1.40
CA VAL A 193 -9.81 -0.74 2.47
C VAL A 193 -10.90 -1.68 1.97
N ASN A 194 -10.88 -2.90 2.47
CA ASN A 194 -12.08 -3.74 2.45
C ASN A 194 -12.99 -3.16 3.53
N GLU A 195 -14.23 -2.84 3.18
CA GLU A 195 -15.20 -2.33 4.15
C GLU A 195 -15.43 -3.40 5.23
N VAL A 196 -14.73 -3.28 6.36
CA VAL A 196 -15.03 -4.04 7.58
C VAL A 196 -16.18 -3.34 8.30
N SER A 197 -17.29 -3.17 7.58
CA SER A 197 -18.60 -2.93 8.16
C SER A 197 -19.41 -4.19 7.88
N GLN A 198 -19.96 -4.80 8.92
CA GLN A 198 -20.71 -6.07 8.91
C GLN A 198 -21.96 -6.10 7.98
N GLN A 199 -22.12 -5.19 7.03
CA GLN A 199 -23.26 -5.15 6.11
C GLN A 199 -22.84 -4.59 4.74
N ALA A 200 -22.17 -5.40 3.92
CA ALA A 200 -22.28 -5.36 2.46
C ALA A 200 -21.41 -6.45 1.83
N HIS A 201 -21.98 -7.62 1.58
CA HIS A 201 -21.39 -8.56 0.63
C HIS A 201 -21.41 -7.92 -0.76
N GLY A 202 -20.28 -7.36 -1.21
CA GLY A 202 -20.06 -7.04 -2.63
C GLY A 202 -19.56 -5.64 -3.00
N ALA A 203 -19.11 -4.80 -2.06
CA ALA A 203 -18.42 -3.56 -2.45
C ALA A 203 -17.00 -3.89 -2.95
N ALA A 204 -16.63 -3.38 -4.13
CA ALA A 204 -15.26 -3.50 -4.64
C ALA A 204 -14.31 -2.71 -3.73
N PRO A 205 -13.09 -3.22 -3.45
CA PRO A 205 -12.14 -2.53 -2.59
C PRO A 205 -11.81 -1.15 -3.15
N VAL A 206 -11.99 -0.12 -2.33
CA VAL A 206 -11.63 1.25 -2.69
C VAL A 206 -10.14 1.43 -2.40
N THR A 207 -9.39 1.85 -3.41
CA THR A 207 -7.97 2.20 -3.25
C THR A 207 -7.88 3.64 -2.79
N LEU A 208 -7.40 3.85 -1.57
CA LEU A 208 -7.12 5.18 -1.02
C LEU A 208 -5.64 5.52 -1.21
N GLN A 209 -5.34 6.79 -1.41
CA GLN A 209 -3.99 7.33 -1.52
C GLN A 209 -3.61 8.03 -0.21
N LEU A 210 -2.34 7.91 0.17
CA LEU A 210 -1.78 8.66 1.30
C LEU A 210 -1.80 10.17 0.96
N TRP A 211 -2.54 10.95 1.74
CA TRP A 211 -2.59 12.42 1.62
C TRP A 211 -1.51 13.10 2.48
N GLY A 212 -1.14 12.48 3.60
CA GLY A 212 -0.02 12.93 4.42
C GLY A 212 0.19 12.01 5.62
N LYS A 213 1.38 12.08 6.21
CA LYS A 213 1.74 11.33 7.43
C LYS A 213 2.56 12.21 8.38
N GLN A 214 2.48 11.90 9.66
CA GLN A 214 3.28 12.53 10.71
C GLN A 214 3.73 11.48 11.72
N GLN A 215 4.97 11.60 12.19
CA GLN A 215 5.48 10.80 13.30
C GLN A 215 5.37 11.56 14.62
N PHE A 216 5.14 10.81 15.69
CA PHE A 216 5.16 11.29 17.08
C PHE A 216 5.67 10.19 18.00
N VAL A 217 6.09 10.55 19.21
CA VAL A 217 6.72 9.63 20.15
C VAL A 217 5.73 9.22 21.24
N LEU A 218 5.74 7.94 21.59
CA LEU A 218 5.07 7.39 22.76
C LEU A 218 6.08 6.72 23.68
N SER A 219 6.02 7.07 24.97
CA SER A 219 6.79 6.42 26.04
C SER A 219 6.10 5.21 26.66
N LYS A 220 4.82 4.99 26.34
CA LYS A 220 4.04 3.84 26.83
C LYS A 220 2.91 3.49 25.87
N PRO A 221 2.41 2.23 25.88
CA PRO A 221 1.15 1.90 25.23
C PRO A 221 0.01 2.56 26.00
N GLN A 222 -0.80 3.36 25.32
CA GLN A 222 -1.95 4.05 25.89
C GLN A 222 -3.05 4.21 24.84
N ASP A 223 -4.29 4.45 25.26
CA ASP A 223 -5.36 4.76 24.33
C ASP A 223 -5.07 6.11 23.64
N LEU A 224 -5.34 6.15 22.33
CA LEU A 224 -5.20 7.35 21.53
C LEU A 224 -6.56 7.76 21.00
N LYS A 225 -6.90 9.03 21.16
CA LYS A 225 -8.08 9.63 20.54
C LYS A 225 -7.66 10.39 19.30
N LEU A 226 -8.14 9.93 18.15
CA LEU A 226 -7.85 10.52 16.85
C LEU A 226 -9.04 11.36 16.38
N CYS A 227 -8.78 12.63 16.10
CA CYS A 227 -9.78 13.57 15.61
C CYS A 227 -9.39 14.10 14.24
N LEU A 228 -10.40 14.43 13.43
CA LEU A 228 -10.23 14.93 12.07
C LEU A 228 -11.16 16.13 11.86
N TYR A 229 -10.58 17.25 11.47
CA TYR A 229 -11.30 18.52 11.33
C TYR A 229 -11.13 19.09 9.92
N SER A 230 -12.22 19.57 9.33
CA SER A 230 -12.19 20.36 8.10
C SER A 230 -12.02 21.84 8.44
N ASN A 231 -11.19 22.55 7.67
CA ASN A 231 -11.13 24.01 7.75
C ASN A 231 -12.29 24.71 7.01
N MET A 232 -13.05 23.98 6.19
CA MET A 232 -14.17 24.49 5.42
C MET A 232 -15.49 23.98 5.98
N THR A 233 -16.45 24.88 6.16
CA THR A 233 -17.81 24.59 6.64
C THR A 233 -18.63 23.78 5.64
N ASN A 234 -18.29 23.85 4.35
CA ASN A 234 -18.96 23.05 3.30
C ASN A 234 -18.69 21.54 3.47
N TYR A 235 -17.63 21.14 4.20
CA TYR A 235 -17.28 19.75 4.42
C TYR A 235 -17.48 19.36 5.88
N ARG A 236 -18.37 18.40 6.13
CA ARG A 236 -18.63 17.83 7.45
C ARG A 236 -17.92 16.49 7.59
N VAL A 237 -17.11 16.37 8.63
CA VAL A 237 -16.49 15.10 9.04
C VAL A 237 -17.37 14.43 10.08
N GLU A 238 -17.86 13.23 9.80
CA GLU A 238 -18.61 12.45 10.77
C GLU A 238 -17.70 11.98 11.92
N ALA A 239 -18.16 12.17 13.15
CA ALA A 239 -17.38 11.96 14.38
C ALA A 239 -16.10 12.82 14.49
N GLY A 240 -16.02 13.96 13.79
CA GLY A 240 -14.85 14.86 13.82
C GLY A 240 -14.43 15.28 15.23
N ASP A 241 -15.33 15.92 15.99
CA ASP A 241 -15.05 16.41 17.35
C ASP A 241 -15.04 15.29 18.40
N GLN A 242 -15.92 14.31 18.23
CA GLN A 242 -16.02 13.17 19.13
C GLN A 242 -14.79 12.26 19.05
N GLY A 243 -14.08 12.26 17.92
CA GLY A 243 -12.90 11.44 17.67
C GLY A 243 -13.19 9.94 17.63
N LYS A 244 -12.18 9.16 17.26
CA LYS A 244 -12.20 7.70 17.31
C LYS A 244 -11.02 7.19 18.11
N ILE A 245 -11.21 6.09 18.84
CA ILE A 245 -10.22 5.57 19.79
C ILE A 245 -9.45 4.41 19.16
N VAL A 246 -8.12 4.46 19.23
CA VAL A 246 -7.24 3.29 19.11
C VAL A 246 -6.83 2.87 20.50
N ARG A 247 -7.04 1.60 20.83
CA ARG A 247 -6.77 1.11 22.18
C ARG A 247 -5.26 0.86 22.39
N GLY A 248 -4.75 1.13 23.59
CA GLY A 248 -3.35 0.94 23.95
C GLY A 248 -2.90 -0.50 23.76
N PHE A 249 -3.78 -1.48 24.00
CA PHE A 249 -3.46 -2.89 23.71
C PHE A 249 -3.24 -3.17 22.22
N GLN A 250 -3.95 -2.48 21.31
CA GLN A 250 -3.75 -2.63 19.86
C GLN A 250 -2.38 -2.11 19.45
N LEU A 251 -1.96 -0.99 20.05
CA LEU A 251 -0.61 -0.44 19.86
C LEU A 251 0.47 -1.35 20.44
N LYS A 252 0.21 -1.92 21.62
CA LYS A 252 1.12 -2.88 22.27
C LYS A 252 1.35 -4.10 21.38
N LEU A 253 0.32 -4.60 20.71
CA LEU A 253 0.40 -5.72 19.75
C LEU A 253 1.06 -5.35 18.40
N GLY A 254 1.38 -4.07 18.16
CA GLY A 254 1.96 -3.60 16.90
C GLY A 254 1.01 -3.65 15.71
N LYS A 255 -0.29 -3.85 15.92
CA LYS A 255 -1.29 -3.92 14.83
C LYS A 255 -1.54 -2.55 14.21
N VAL A 256 -1.72 -2.53 12.90
CA VAL A 256 -2.14 -1.33 12.18
C VAL A 256 -3.63 -1.07 12.42
N SER A 257 -3.90 -0.01 13.16
CA SER A 257 -5.26 0.47 13.39
C SER A 257 -5.71 1.35 12.23
N ARG A 258 -6.91 1.13 11.71
CA ARG A 258 -7.48 1.84 10.56
C ARG A 258 -8.84 2.42 10.95
N LEU A 259 -8.94 3.73 11.06
CA LEU A 259 -10.14 4.43 11.48
C LEU A 259 -10.76 5.17 10.30
N ILE A 260 -11.97 4.77 9.91
CA ILE A 260 -12.69 5.36 8.78
C ILE A 260 -13.44 6.61 9.25
N PHE A 261 -13.22 7.75 8.60
CA PHE A 261 -13.95 9.00 8.80
C PHE A 261 -14.74 9.33 7.54
N PRO A 262 -16.07 9.16 7.55
CA PRO A 262 -16.93 9.66 6.48
C PRO A 262 -16.88 11.19 6.42
N ILE A 263 -16.82 11.73 5.21
CA ILE A 263 -16.81 13.17 4.93
C ILE A 263 -17.87 13.46 3.87
N ASN A 264 -18.75 14.42 4.19
CA ASN A 264 -19.84 14.83 3.31
C ASN A 264 -19.74 16.33 3.00
N CYS A 265 -19.98 16.68 1.75
CA CYS A 265 -20.08 18.03 1.23
C CYS A 265 -21.55 18.48 1.29
N HIS A 266 -21.81 19.65 1.88
CA HIS A 266 -23.15 20.22 2.00
C HIS A 266 -23.69 20.72 0.65
N ASP A 267 -22.85 21.40 -0.13
CA ASP A 267 -23.16 21.86 -1.49
C ASP A 267 -22.23 21.20 -2.52
N PRO A 268 -22.68 20.15 -3.22
CA PRO A 268 -21.93 19.49 -4.28
C PRO A 268 -21.58 20.38 -5.48
N ALA A 269 -22.25 21.52 -5.68
CA ALA A 269 -21.92 22.46 -6.76
C ALA A 269 -20.61 23.22 -6.49
N GLN A 270 -20.23 23.34 -5.21
CA GLN A 270 -19.06 24.07 -4.72
C GLN A 270 -17.91 23.15 -4.26
N LEU A 271 -17.75 22.00 -4.92
CA LEU A 271 -16.61 21.12 -4.66
C LEU A 271 -15.28 21.86 -4.91
N SER A 272 -14.41 21.83 -3.91
CA SER A 272 -13.06 22.40 -3.92
C SER A 272 -12.11 21.52 -3.12
N ASP A 273 -10.81 21.71 -3.30
CA ASP A 273 -9.83 21.20 -2.33
C ASP A 273 -9.90 22.02 -1.04
N PHE A 274 -9.59 21.36 0.07
CA PHE A 274 -9.69 21.92 1.41
C PHE A 274 -8.63 21.31 2.32
N THR A 275 -8.41 21.90 3.49
CA THR A 275 -7.40 21.42 4.43
C THR A 275 -8.05 20.59 5.53
N LEU A 276 -7.53 19.39 5.72
CA LEU A 276 -7.87 18.53 6.85
C LEU A 276 -6.80 18.63 7.93
N ARG A 277 -7.22 18.91 9.16
CA ARG A 277 -6.36 18.85 10.34
C ARG A 277 -6.57 17.52 11.04
N VAL A 278 -5.49 16.76 11.16
CA VAL A 278 -5.41 15.54 11.95
C VAL A 278 -4.87 15.89 13.32
N GLN A 279 -5.51 15.38 14.37
CA GLN A 279 -5.07 15.56 15.75
C GLN A 279 -5.09 14.23 16.48
N VAL A 280 -3.97 13.88 17.12
CA VAL A 280 -3.83 12.70 17.97
C VAL A 280 -3.72 13.18 19.41
N ARG A 281 -4.60 12.70 20.27
CA ARG A 281 -4.66 13.04 21.69
C ARG A 281 -4.45 11.82 22.56
N ASP A 282 -3.94 12.04 23.77
CA ASP A 282 -3.88 11.02 24.82
C ASP A 282 -5.24 10.85 25.53
N GLU A 283 -5.27 9.98 26.55
CA GLU A 283 -6.44 9.68 27.38
C GLU A 283 -6.95 10.90 28.17
N VAL A 284 -6.06 11.84 28.51
CA VAL A 284 -6.37 13.06 29.29
C VAL A 284 -6.82 14.21 28.36
N GLY A 285 -6.61 14.07 27.05
CA GLY A 285 -6.99 15.03 26.03
C GLY A 285 -5.83 15.94 25.56
N ASN A 286 -4.61 15.72 26.03
CA ASN A 286 -3.43 16.46 25.56
C ASN A 286 -3.11 16.09 24.12
N ILE A 287 -2.65 17.07 23.35
CA ILE A 287 -2.30 16.89 21.94
C ILE A 287 -0.89 16.28 21.86
N LEU A 288 -0.81 15.03 21.42
CA LEU A 288 0.47 14.34 21.18
C LEU A 288 1.03 14.67 19.80
N SER A 289 0.16 14.88 18.82
CA SER A 289 0.54 15.22 17.45
C SER A 289 -0.58 15.97 16.74
N GLN A 290 -0.21 16.91 15.89
CA GLN A 290 -1.14 17.62 15.03
C GLN A 290 -0.46 17.98 13.70
N TYR A 291 -1.15 17.73 12.59
CA TYR A 291 -0.69 18.14 11.26
C TYR A 291 -1.88 18.43 10.35
N CYS A 292 -1.61 19.19 9.29
CA CYS A 292 -2.59 19.57 8.29
C CYS A 292 -2.22 18.95 6.95
N VAL A 293 -3.21 18.52 6.18
CA VAL A 293 -3.02 18.02 4.82
C VAL A 293 -3.99 18.72 3.88
N GLN A 294 -3.51 19.09 2.69
CA GLN A 294 -4.36 19.57 1.62
C GLN A 294 -4.97 18.39 0.89
N THR A 295 -6.30 18.37 0.74
CA THR A 295 -6.99 17.32 0.00
C THR A 295 -6.74 17.48 -1.51
N PRO A 296 -6.84 16.40 -2.30
CA PRO A 296 -6.68 16.49 -3.74
C PRO A 296 -7.82 17.30 -4.35
N ARG A 297 -7.56 17.88 -5.53
CA ARG A 297 -8.59 18.63 -6.25
C ARG A 297 -9.77 17.71 -6.64
N PRO A 298 -10.98 18.27 -6.77
CA PRO A 298 -12.10 17.56 -7.36
C PRO A 298 -11.76 17.07 -8.78
N PRO A 299 -12.46 16.05 -9.30
CA PRO A 299 -12.30 15.63 -10.68
C PRO A 299 -12.48 16.82 -11.62
N PRO A 300 -11.65 16.97 -12.67
CA PRO A 300 -11.83 18.05 -13.63
C PRO A 300 -13.25 17.98 -14.20
N LYS A 301 -13.97 19.11 -14.13
CA LYS A 301 -15.32 19.22 -14.68
C LYS A 301 -15.26 18.84 -16.16
N THR A 302 -15.85 17.69 -16.53
CA THR A 302 -16.03 17.28 -17.92
C THR A 302 -17.02 18.22 -18.60
N GLY A 303 -16.59 19.45 -18.87
CA GLY A 303 -17.46 20.56 -19.27
C GLY A 303 -16.76 21.67 -20.05
N LEU A 304 -15.47 21.91 -19.83
CA LEU A 304 -14.68 22.57 -20.86
C LEU A 304 -14.39 21.54 -21.94
N LYS A 305 -15.28 21.48 -22.92
CA LYS A 305 -14.95 21.02 -24.26
C LYS A 305 -13.66 21.77 -24.63
N THR A 306 -12.53 21.09 -24.61
CA THR A 306 -11.47 21.49 -25.52
C THR A 306 -12.14 21.53 -26.89
N THR A 307 -12.21 22.70 -27.50
CA THR A 307 -12.62 22.91 -28.89
C THR A 307 -11.61 22.31 -29.87
N GLY A 308 -10.81 21.33 -29.43
CA GLY A 308 -10.00 20.47 -30.26
C GLY A 308 -10.87 19.31 -30.77
N PRO A 309 -10.71 18.91 -32.04
CA PRO A 309 -11.55 17.88 -32.64
C PRO A 309 -11.32 16.56 -31.92
N ARG A 310 -12.23 16.19 -31.01
CA ARG A 310 -12.34 14.82 -30.51
C ARG A 310 -12.70 13.94 -31.70
N ARG A 311 -11.71 13.21 -32.24
CA ARG A 311 -11.92 12.10 -33.17
C ARG A 311 -12.59 10.93 -32.45
N PHE A 312 -13.80 11.13 -31.94
CA PHE A 312 -14.76 10.04 -31.91
C PHE A 312 -15.43 10.07 -33.27
N LEU A 313 -14.98 9.19 -34.17
CA LEU A 313 -15.70 8.89 -35.40
C LEU A 313 -17.06 8.28 -35.02
N LYS A 314 -18.04 9.13 -34.68
CA LYS A 314 -19.44 8.82 -34.98
C LYS A 314 -19.54 8.88 -36.49
N LYS A 315 -19.29 7.75 -37.15
CA LYS A 315 -19.51 7.57 -38.58
C LYS A 315 -21.01 7.65 -38.84
N LYS A 316 -21.53 8.86 -38.93
CA LYS A 316 -22.85 9.14 -39.49
C LYS A 316 -22.89 10.56 -40.04
N GLU A 317 -21.97 10.87 -40.94
CA GLU A 317 -22.17 11.97 -41.88
C GLU A 317 -21.45 11.64 -43.18
N ILE A 318 -22.28 11.36 -44.18
CA ILE A 318 -21.89 11.17 -45.57
C ILE A 318 -21.67 12.57 -46.12
N GLY A 319 -20.45 12.83 -46.61
CA GLY A 319 -20.19 13.99 -47.45
C GLY A 319 -19.16 14.94 -46.88
N LYS A 320 -18.06 15.07 -47.64
CA LYS A 320 -17.08 16.17 -47.61
C LYS A 320 -16.05 16.13 -46.48
N ILE A 321 -15.04 15.27 -46.65
CA ILE A 321 -13.67 15.61 -46.24
C ILE A 321 -12.82 15.50 -47.50
N VAL A 322 -12.41 16.66 -48.04
CA VAL A 322 -11.35 16.73 -49.07
C VAL A 322 -10.03 16.52 -48.32
N LEU A 323 -9.51 15.29 -48.36
CA LEU A 323 -8.18 14.98 -47.86
C LEU A 323 -7.15 15.35 -48.94
N SER A 324 -6.01 15.91 -48.51
CA SER A 324 -4.90 16.34 -49.38
C SER A 324 -4.45 15.22 -50.33
N PRO A 325 -4.02 15.53 -51.58
CA PRO A 325 -3.70 14.54 -52.61
C PRO A 325 -2.56 13.57 -52.27
N LEU A 326 -1.77 13.89 -51.24
CA LEU A 326 -0.60 13.11 -50.81
C LEU A 326 -0.92 12.02 -49.76
N ALA A 327 -2.18 11.87 -49.33
CA ALA A 327 -2.62 10.86 -48.37
C ALA A 327 -3.07 9.53 -49.04
N VAL A 328 -2.67 9.26 -50.29
CA VAL A 328 -3.23 8.18 -51.14
C VAL A 328 -2.28 6.98 -51.29
N THR A 329 -1.37 6.71 -50.35
CA THR A 329 -0.51 5.51 -50.43
C THR A 329 -0.55 4.59 -49.21
N CYS A 330 -1.46 4.78 -48.26
CA CYS A 330 -1.78 3.72 -47.32
C CYS A 330 -2.68 2.68 -48.01
N LYS A 331 -2.09 1.65 -48.62
CA LYS A 331 -2.82 0.43 -48.98
C LYS A 331 -3.30 -0.23 -47.69
N TYR A 332 -4.50 0.13 -47.24
CA TYR A 332 -5.18 -0.61 -46.18
C TYR A 332 -5.47 -2.02 -46.69
N PRO A 333 -5.25 -3.07 -45.88
CA PRO A 333 -5.57 -4.43 -46.28
C PRO A 333 -7.07 -4.51 -46.61
N THR A 334 -7.38 -4.94 -47.83
CA THR A 334 -8.75 -5.23 -48.25
C THR A 334 -9.21 -6.53 -47.61
N PHE A 335 -10.35 -6.47 -46.94
CA PHE A 335 -10.97 -7.64 -46.33
C PHE A 335 -11.24 -8.73 -47.38
N GLN A 336 -10.88 -9.96 -47.06
CA GLN A 336 -11.24 -11.14 -47.86
C GLN A 336 -12.25 -11.96 -47.07
N GLU A 337 -13.41 -12.25 -47.66
CA GLU A 337 -14.31 -13.28 -47.14
C GLU A 337 -13.77 -14.65 -47.56
N ARG A 338 -13.39 -15.49 -46.59
CA ARG A 338 -13.03 -16.89 -46.83
C ARG A 338 -13.91 -17.81 -45.99
N PRO A 339 -14.52 -18.85 -46.58
CA PRO A 339 -15.23 -19.86 -45.82
C PRO A 339 -14.22 -20.70 -45.05
N ILE A 340 -14.39 -20.81 -43.72
CA ILE A 340 -13.60 -21.71 -42.88
C ILE A 340 -14.54 -22.86 -42.49
N SER A 341 -14.18 -24.09 -42.87
CA SER A 341 -14.94 -25.31 -42.52
C SER A 341 -14.52 -25.85 -41.15
N ASN A 342 -15.48 -26.35 -40.36
CA ASN A 342 -15.30 -27.07 -39.09
C ASN A 342 -14.69 -26.27 -37.92
N LEU A 343 -15.32 -25.15 -37.56
CA LEU A 343 -15.01 -24.45 -36.31
C LEU A 343 -16.02 -24.81 -35.22
N LYS A 344 -15.64 -25.70 -34.30
CA LYS A 344 -16.25 -25.76 -32.97
C LYS A 344 -15.61 -24.66 -32.14
N TYR A 345 -16.36 -23.64 -31.76
CA TYR A 345 -15.84 -22.57 -30.92
C TYR A 345 -16.71 -22.39 -29.67
N GLY A 346 -16.04 -22.14 -28.55
CA GLY A 346 -16.70 -21.72 -27.31
C GLY A 346 -16.70 -20.20 -27.23
N LYS A 347 -17.86 -19.60 -27.00
CA LYS A 347 -17.99 -18.18 -26.68
C LYS A 347 -18.12 -18.04 -25.17
N LEU A 348 -17.13 -17.42 -24.54
CA LEU A 348 -17.21 -17.04 -23.14
C LEU A 348 -17.85 -15.65 -23.04
N LEU A 349 -19.06 -15.57 -22.53
CA LEU A 349 -19.79 -14.32 -22.30
C LEU A 349 -19.73 -13.96 -20.83
N LYS A 350 -19.35 -12.72 -20.53
CA LYS A 350 -19.43 -12.18 -19.18
C LYS A 350 -20.42 -11.03 -19.15
N THR A 351 -21.50 -11.21 -18.40
CA THR A 351 -22.49 -10.14 -18.24
C THR A 351 -21.86 -9.05 -17.39
N VAL A 352 -21.89 -7.80 -17.88
CA VAL A 352 -21.44 -6.64 -17.11
C VAL A 352 -22.63 -5.73 -16.93
N VAL A 353 -23.14 -5.65 -15.71
CA VAL A 353 -24.26 -4.77 -15.38
C VAL A 353 -23.70 -3.47 -14.83
N ARG A 354 -24.05 -2.36 -15.48
CA ARG A 354 -23.76 -1.02 -14.97
C ARG A 354 -24.70 -0.74 -13.80
N GLN A 355 -24.16 -0.59 -12.59
CA GLN A 355 -24.92 -0.10 -11.44
C GLN A 355 -24.77 1.41 -11.36
N ASN A 356 -25.90 2.13 -11.35
CA ASN A 356 -25.92 3.59 -11.30
C ASN A 356 -26.30 4.05 -9.90
N LYS A 357 -25.47 3.71 -8.91
CA LYS A 357 -25.68 4.13 -7.50
C LYS A 357 -25.19 5.55 -7.23
N ASN A 358 -24.25 6.05 -8.03
CA ASN A 358 -23.70 7.40 -7.91
C ASN A 358 -23.56 8.02 -9.31
N PRO A 359 -24.01 9.27 -9.54
CA PRO A 359 -23.94 9.93 -10.85
C PRO A 359 -22.50 10.14 -11.36
N TYR A 360 -21.49 9.95 -10.51
CA TYR A 360 -20.09 10.22 -10.80
C TYR A 360 -19.18 8.97 -10.74
N LEU A 361 -19.71 7.79 -10.41
CA LEU A 361 -18.95 6.54 -10.32
C LEU A 361 -19.59 5.49 -11.24
N LEU A 362 -18.85 5.08 -12.28
CA LEU A 362 -19.27 3.99 -13.16
C LEU A 362 -18.88 2.67 -12.51
N GLU A 363 -19.78 2.10 -11.70
CA GLU A 363 -19.60 0.75 -11.17
C GLU A 363 -20.11 -0.29 -12.16
N TYR A 364 -19.23 -1.20 -12.53
CA TYR A 364 -19.54 -2.33 -13.39
C TYR A 364 -19.52 -3.61 -12.56
N LYS A 365 -20.70 -4.15 -12.25
CA LYS A 365 -20.80 -5.45 -11.61
C LYS A 365 -20.63 -6.52 -12.69
N LYS A 366 -19.52 -7.25 -12.63
CA LYS A 366 -19.29 -8.42 -13.48
C LYS A 366 -20.11 -9.57 -12.90
N GLY A 367 -21.10 -10.04 -13.64
CA GLY A 367 -21.89 -11.21 -13.31
C GLY A 367 -21.19 -12.51 -13.69
N ASP A 368 -21.95 -13.60 -13.60
CA ASP A 368 -21.48 -14.95 -13.90
C ASP A 368 -21.05 -15.10 -15.35
N VAL A 369 -20.16 -16.08 -15.56
CA VAL A 369 -19.59 -16.39 -16.86
C VAL A 369 -20.44 -17.49 -17.49
N ALA A 370 -21.01 -17.21 -18.67
CA ALA A 370 -21.71 -18.20 -19.47
C ALA A 370 -20.82 -18.67 -20.62
N ALA A 371 -20.64 -19.98 -20.75
CA ALA A 371 -19.97 -20.58 -21.88
C ALA A 371 -21.02 -21.11 -22.87
N LEU A 372 -21.00 -20.62 -24.11
CA LEU A 372 -21.85 -21.11 -25.18
C LEU A 372 -20.99 -21.86 -26.19
N LEU A 373 -21.28 -23.14 -26.40
CA LEU A 373 -20.75 -23.92 -27.51
C LEU A 373 -21.72 -23.81 -28.67
N SER A 374 -21.25 -23.33 -29.82
CA SER A 374 -22.07 -23.20 -31.03
C SER A 374 -21.34 -23.81 -32.22
N GLU A 375 -22.12 -24.44 -33.10
CA GLU A 375 -21.68 -24.95 -34.41
C GLU A 375 -22.03 -23.96 -35.55
N GLU A 376 -22.50 -22.75 -35.21
CA GLU A 376 -22.87 -21.73 -36.19
C GLU A 376 -21.66 -21.17 -36.96
N LYS A 377 -21.90 -20.76 -38.21
CA LYS A 377 -20.88 -20.08 -39.04
C LYS A 377 -20.64 -18.66 -38.50
N ILE A 378 -19.44 -18.36 -37.98
CA ILE A 378 -19.07 -16.99 -37.58
C ILE A 378 -18.29 -16.27 -38.67
N ARG A 379 -18.49 -14.95 -38.75
CA ARG A 379 -17.58 -14.01 -39.41
C ARG A 379 -16.58 -13.46 -38.38
N LEU A 380 -15.32 -13.91 -38.45
CA LEU A 380 -14.24 -13.38 -37.60
C LEU A 380 -13.79 -11.99 -38.08
N LYS A 381 -13.53 -11.10 -37.14
CA LYS A 381 -12.99 -9.76 -37.43
C LYS A 381 -11.73 -9.56 -36.58
N GLY A 382 -10.57 -9.66 -37.21
CA GLY A 382 -9.27 -9.48 -36.60
C GLY A 382 -8.19 -9.22 -37.64
N GLN A 383 -7.10 -8.58 -37.23
CA GLN A 383 -5.87 -8.52 -38.00
C GLN A 383 -5.07 -9.79 -37.66
N LEU A 384 -4.92 -10.69 -38.63
CA LEU A 384 -3.87 -11.70 -38.56
C LEU A 384 -2.57 -10.97 -38.88
N TRP A 385 -1.68 -10.85 -37.89
CA TRP A 385 -0.28 -10.61 -38.18
C TRP A 385 0.28 -11.92 -38.74
N THR A 386 0.65 -11.90 -40.01
CA THR A 386 1.51 -12.89 -40.66
C THR A 386 2.83 -12.25 -40.96
#